data_AF-A0AAU7T906-F1
#
_entry.id   AF-A0AAU7T906-F1
#
_cell.length_a   1.000
_cell.length_b   1.000
_cell.length_c   1.000
_cell.angle_alpha   90.00
_cell.angle_beta   90.00
_cell.angle_gamma   90.00
#
_symmetry.space_group_name_H-M   'P 1'
#
loop_
_entity.id
_entity.type
_entity.pdbx_description
1 polymer ?
#
loop_
_entity_poly.entity_id
_entity_poly.type
_entity_poly.pdbx_seq_one_letter_code
_entity_poly.pdbx_strand_id
1 'polypeptide(L)'
;MASRNSYDTAASSEVQATINSLSGRISGLIEAHRQNVESALADASASGVTESYRAVEDRFDSAAESTLAVIASLKETLVQNDATAAATLRKASAAVDGIGG
;
A
#
# COMPACT_ATOMS: atom_id res chain seq x y z
N MET A 1 -7.12 -22.96 21.12
CA MET A 1 -7.62 -21.91 20.20
C MET A 1 -6.85 -20.61 20.30
N ALA A 2 -6.37 -20.18 21.48
CA ALA A 2 -5.55 -18.97 21.65
C ALA A 2 -4.30 -18.91 20.75
N SER A 3 -3.56 -20.02 20.59
CA SER A 3 -2.32 -20.07 19.80
C SER A 3 -2.49 -19.79 18.30
N ARG A 4 -3.65 -20.15 17.74
CA ARG A 4 -3.96 -19.93 16.32
C ARG A 4 -4.30 -18.46 16.06
N ASN A 5 -5.01 -17.84 16.99
CA ASN A 5 -5.36 -16.42 16.92
C ASN A 5 -4.13 -15.51 17.11
N SER A 6 -3.25 -15.83 18.07
CA SER A 6 -1.99 -15.10 18.25
C SER A 6 -1.07 -15.22 17.03
N TYR A 7 -1.06 -16.38 16.37
CA TYR A 7 -0.31 -16.60 15.13
C TYR A 7 -0.86 -15.75 13.97
N ASP A 8 -2.18 -15.73 13.78
CA ASP A 8 -2.85 -14.97 12.72
C ASP A 8 -2.63 -13.45 12.89
N THR A 9 -2.68 -12.96 14.14
CA THR A 9 -2.47 -11.53 14.45
C THR A 9 -1.01 -11.11 14.25
N ALA A 10 -0.05 -11.97 14.62
CA ALA A 10 1.38 -11.71 14.41
C ALA A 10 1.74 -11.69 12.92
N ALA A 11 1.20 -12.64 12.14
CA ALA A 11 1.36 -12.68 10.69
C ALA A 11 0.73 -11.45 10.01
N SER A 12 -0.47 -11.01 10.43
CA SER A 12 -1.10 -9.80 9.91
C SER A 12 -0.24 -8.55 10.18
N SER A 13 0.32 -8.41 11.39
CA SER A 13 1.19 -7.30 11.76
C SER A 13 2.48 -7.25 10.92
N GLU A 14 3.11 -8.40 10.67
CA GLU A 14 4.29 -8.51 9.80
C GLU A 14 3.98 -8.14 8.34
N VAL A 15 2.83 -8.58 7.83
CA VAL A 15 2.35 -8.21 6.48
C VAL A 15 2.07 -6.71 6.38
N GLN A 16 1.45 -6.10 7.39
CA GLN A 16 1.21 -4.66 7.43
C GLN A 16 2.51 -3.85 7.46
N ALA A 17 3.49 -4.26 8.27
CA ALA A 17 4.80 -3.62 8.31
C ALA A 17 5.50 -3.71 6.94
N THR A 18 5.43 -4.88 6.30
CA THR A 18 6.00 -5.12 4.97
C THR A 18 5.33 -4.25 3.91
N ILE A 19 4.00 -4.17 3.91
CA ILE A 19 3.24 -3.34 2.95
C ILE A 19 3.53 -1.86 3.17
N ASN A 20 3.59 -1.38 4.41
CA ASN A 20 3.95 0.00 4.71
C ASN A 20 5.36 0.35 4.22
N SER A 21 6.34 -0.53 4.46
CA SER A 21 7.71 -0.36 3.97
C SER A 21 7.77 -0.33 2.43
N LEU A 22 7.14 -1.30 1.77
CA LEU A 22 7.10 -1.36 0.31
C LEU A 22 6.39 -0.13 -0.29
N SER A 23 5.29 0.31 0.32
CA SER A 23 4.57 1.53 -0.08
C SER A 23 5.47 2.76 -0.05
N GLY A 24 6.23 2.93 1.03
CA GLY A 24 7.17 4.04 1.17
C GLY A 24 8.26 4.00 0.09
N ARG A 25 8.81 2.82 -0.17
CA ARG A 25 9.82 2.62 -1.23
C ARG A 25 9.27 2.94 -2.62
N ILE A 26 8.08 2.45 -2.95
CA ILE A 26 7.43 2.69 -4.24
C ILE A 26 7.12 4.18 -4.42
N SER A 27 6.53 4.81 -3.41
CA SER A 27 6.22 6.25 -3.45
C SER A 27 7.48 7.09 -3.62
N GLY A 28 8.55 6.75 -2.90
CA GLY A 28 9.84 7.43 -3.04
C GLY A 28 10.48 7.25 -4.41
N LEU A 29 10.38 6.06 -5.01
CA LEU A 29 10.88 5.80 -6.36
C LEU A 29 10.10 6.58 -7.43
N ILE A 30 8.77 6.64 -7.31
CA ILE A 30 7.92 7.43 -8.21
C ILE A 30 8.32 8.91 -8.12
N GLU A 31 8.43 9.46 -6.92
CA GLU A 31 8.80 10.86 -6.71
C GLU A 31 10.21 11.17 -7.26
N ALA A 32 11.18 10.31 -6.97
CA ALA A 32 12.53 10.45 -7.51
C ALA A 32 12.54 10.41 -9.05
N HIS A 33 11.71 9.54 -9.66
CA HIS A 33 11.56 9.49 -11.10
C HIS A 33 11.00 10.81 -11.65
N ARG A 34 9.91 11.33 -11.06
CA ARG A 34 9.31 12.61 -11.48
C ARG A 34 10.31 13.77 -11.46
N GLN A 35 11.11 13.88 -10.39
CA GLN A 35 12.13 14.92 -10.28
C GLN A 35 13.23 14.79 -11.34
N ASN A 36 13.68 13.56 -11.62
CA ASN A 36 14.67 13.31 -12.66
C ASN A 36 14.12 13.66 -14.06
N VAL A 37 12.86 13.33 -14.30
CA VAL A 37 12.16 13.60 -15.57
C VAL A 37 11.97 15.09 -15.76
N GLU A 38 11.53 15.83 -14.73
CA GLU A 38 11.38 17.28 -14.80
C GLU A 38 12.70 17.98 -15.12
N SER A 39 13.78 17.56 -14.45
CA SER A 39 15.14 18.05 -14.73
C SER A 39 15.59 17.74 -16.16
N ALA A 40 15.35 16.52 -16.63
CA ALA A 40 15.69 16.10 -17.99
C ALA A 40 14.83 16.81 -19.06
N LEU A 41 13.56 17.08 -18.80
CA LEU A 41 12.67 17.81 -19.71
C LEU A 41 13.05 19.29 -19.84
N ALA A 42 13.52 19.90 -18.75
CA ALA A 42 14.06 21.25 -18.80
C ALA A 42 15.26 21.33 -19.76
N ASP A 43 16.18 20.36 -19.69
CA ASP A 43 17.36 20.26 -20.57
C ASP A 43 16.97 19.87 -22.01
N ALA A 44 16.04 18.93 -22.18
CA ALA A 44 15.61 18.41 -23.49
C ALA A 44 14.69 19.37 -24.28
N SER A 45 14.03 20.34 -23.63
CA SER A 45 13.30 21.41 -24.32
C SER A 45 14.20 22.20 -25.29
N ALA A 46 15.52 22.19 -25.07
CA ALA A 46 16.51 22.78 -25.96
C ALA A 46 16.88 21.89 -27.17
N SER A 47 16.60 20.57 -27.14
CA SER A 47 17.07 19.60 -28.15
C SER A 47 15.97 19.05 -29.08
N GLY A 48 14.68 19.33 -28.81
CA GLY A 48 13.56 19.04 -29.72
C GLY A 48 13.01 17.61 -29.70
N VAL A 49 13.46 16.75 -28.78
CA VAL A 49 13.01 15.33 -28.65
C VAL A 49 11.84 15.20 -27.65
N THR A 50 10.97 16.21 -27.58
CA THR A 50 10.12 16.42 -26.40
C THR A 50 8.78 15.66 -26.43
N GLU A 51 8.18 15.47 -27.61
CA GLU A 51 6.82 14.91 -27.73
C GLU A 51 6.76 13.42 -27.37
N SER A 52 7.66 12.62 -27.96
CA SER A 52 7.73 11.18 -27.69
C SER A 52 8.12 10.88 -26.24
N TYR A 53 8.90 11.76 -25.62
CA TYR A 53 9.30 11.61 -24.22
C TYR A 53 8.11 11.91 -23.29
N ARG A 54 7.38 13.01 -23.53
CA ARG A 54 6.16 13.35 -22.78
C ARG A 54 5.13 12.24 -22.79
N ALA A 55 4.89 11.61 -23.94
CA ALA A 55 3.93 10.50 -24.03
C ALA A 55 4.34 9.25 -23.23
N VAL A 56 5.65 9.02 -23.04
CA VAL A 56 6.15 7.94 -22.17
C VAL A 56 5.96 8.31 -20.70
N GLU A 57 6.22 9.57 -20.34
CA GLU A 57 6.05 10.07 -18.98
C GLU A 57 4.59 10.08 -18.54
N ASP A 58 3.66 10.49 -19.42
CA ASP A 58 2.22 10.45 -19.12
C ASP A 58 1.74 9.01 -18.82
N ARG A 59 2.30 8.02 -19.51
CA ARG A 59 2.03 6.60 -19.25
C ARG A 59 2.65 6.13 -17.95
N PHE A 60 3.86 6.57 -17.63
CA PHE A 60 4.50 6.28 -16.35
C PHE A 60 3.68 6.83 -15.19
N ASP A 61 3.26 8.10 -15.27
CA ASP A 61 2.45 8.76 -14.25
C ASP A 61 1.12 8.04 -14.04
N SER A 62 0.43 7.67 -15.12
CA SER A 62 -0.82 6.89 -15.04
C SER A 62 -0.64 5.53 -14.36
N ALA A 63 0.48 4.85 -14.64
CA ALA A 63 0.81 3.56 -14.03
C ALA A 63 1.22 3.72 -12.55
N ALA A 64 1.93 4.81 -12.22
CA ALA A 64 2.32 5.16 -10.87
C ALA A 64 1.09 5.43 -9.99
N GLU A 65 0.14 6.23 -10.47
CA GLU A 65 -1.14 6.49 -9.78
C GLU A 65 -1.93 5.20 -9.54
N SER A 66 -2.04 4.35 -10.56
CA SER A 66 -2.71 3.05 -10.44
C SER A 66 -2.05 2.16 -9.39
N THR A 67 -0.72 2.15 -9.33
CA THR A 67 0.05 1.38 -8.34
C THR A 67 -0.20 1.91 -6.92
N LEU A 68 -0.20 3.24 -6.74
CA LEU A 68 -0.51 3.87 -5.46
C LEU A 68 -1.95 3.57 -5.01
N ALA A 69 -2.91 3.55 -5.94
CA ALA A 69 -4.29 3.19 -5.66
C ALA A 69 -4.44 1.72 -5.21
N VAL A 70 -3.74 0.78 -5.87
CA VAL A 70 -3.71 -0.64 -5.45
C VAL A 70 -3.11 -0.77 -4.06
N ILE A 71 -2.01 -0.07 -3.79
CA ILE A 71 -1.37 -0.05 -2.47
C ILE A 71 -2.34 0.48 -1.39
N ALA A 72 -3.06 1.57 -1.69
CA ALA A 72 -4.06 2.13 -0.77
C ALA A 72 -5.19 1.14 -0.49
N SER A 73 -5.71 0.48 -1.53
CA SER A 73 -6.75 -0.56 -1.39
C SER A 73 -6.27 -1.77 -0.59
N LEU A 74 -5.02 -2.20 -0.77
CA LEU A 74 -4.42 -3.26 0.05
C LEU A 74 -4.31 -2.85 1.51
N LYS A 75 -3.87 -1.63 1.81
CA LYS A 75 -3.83 -1.11 3.18
C LYS A 75 -5.22 -1.07 3.82
N GLU A 76 -6.21 -0.56 3.09
CA GLU A 76 -7.59 -0.52 3.58
C GLU A 76 -8.13 -1.92 3.86
N THR A 77 -7.87 -2.88 2.96
CA THR A 77 -8.29 -4.28 3.12
C THR A 77 -7.68 -4.91 4.36
N LEU A 78 -6.39 -4.66 4.64
CA LEU A 78 -5.73 -5.16 5.86
C LEU A 78 -6.34 -4.56 7.12
N VAL A 79 -6.60 -3.24 7.12
CA VAL A 79 -7.23 -2.55 8.25
C VAL A 79 -8.64 -3.10 8.50
N GLN A 80 -9.43 -3.32 7.45
CA GLN A 80 -10.76 -3.91 7.54
C GLN A 80 -10.71 -5.38 8.03
N ASN A 81 -9.71 -6.15 7.60
CA ASN A 81 -9.52 -7.53 8.04
C ASN A 81 -9.20 -7.60 9.54
N ASP A 82 -8.27 -6.76 10.02
CA ASP A 82 -7.93 -6.66 11.44
C ASP A 82 -9.13 -6.20 12.28
N ALA A 83 -9.87 -5.19 11.83
CA ALA A 83 -11.08 -4.74 12.52
C ALA A 83 -12.14 -5.84 12.62
N THR A 84 -12.28 -6.65 11.56
CA THR A 84 -13.21 -7.79 11.50
C THR A 84 -12.75 -8.92 12.42
N ALA A 85 -11.46 -9.25 12.42
CA ALA A 85 -10.88 -10.25 13.31
C ALA A 85 -11.04 -9.83 14.78
N ALA A 86 -10.73 -8.57 15.13
CA ALA A 86 -10.90 -8.03 16.48
C ALA A 86 -12.39 -7.97 16.91
N ALA A 87 -13.30 -7.63 16.01
CA ALA A 87 -14.74 -7.65 16.30
C ALA A 87 -15.27 -9.08 16.48
N THR A 88 -14.80 -10.03 15.67
CA THR A 88 -15.14 -11.45 15.78
C THR A 88 -14.60 -12.02 17.09
N LEU A 89 -13.38 -11.63 17.48
CA LEU A 89 -12.79 -12.03 18.75
C LEU A 89 -13.57 -11.49 19.94
N ARG A 90 -13.94 -10.20 19.93
CA ARG A 90 -14.77 -9.60 20.98
C ARG A 90 -16.12 -10.31 21.10
N LYS A 91 -16.76 -10.65 19.98
CA LYS A 91 -18.00 -11.44 19.96
C LYS A 91 -17.79 -12.86 20.50
N ALA A 92 -16.69 -13.52 20.12
CA ALA A 92 -16.36 -14.86 20.60
C ALA A 92 -16.04 -14.89 22.10
N SER A 93 -15.27 -13.93 22.61
CA SER A 93 -15.00 -13.77 24.04
C SER A 93 -16.29 -13.49 24.82
N ALA A 94 -17.15 -12.58 24.34
CA ALA A 94 -18.44 -12.29 24.98
C ALA A 94 -19.38 -13.51 24.99
N ALA A 95 -19.36 -14.34 23.94
CA ALA A 95 -20.13 -15.58 23.89
C ALA A 95 -19.59 -16.66 24.83
N VAL A 96 -18.27 -16.72 25.04
CA VAL A 96 -17.63 -17.64 26.00
C VAL A 96 -17.91 -17.22 27.45
N ASP A 97 -17.81 -15.92 27.77
CA ASP A 97 -18.10 -15.40 29.10
C ASP A 97 -19.57 -15.62 29.50
N GLY A 98 -20.49 -15.56 28.53
CA GLY A 98 -21.92 -15.84 28.74
C GLY A 98 -22.28 -17.32 28.93
N ILE A 99 -21.37 -18.26 28.65
CA ILE A 99 -21.57 -19.70 28.85
C ILE A 99 -20.93 -20.17 30.17
N GLY A 100 -19.97 -19.42 30.71
CA GLY A 100 -19.21 -19.77 31.91
C GLY A 100 -19.72 -19.19 33.24
N GLY A 101 -20.82 -18.42 33.23
CA GLY A 101 -21.52 -17.92 34.42
C GLY A 101 -22.91 -18.53 34.55
#